data_AF-A0A084SWF6-F1
#
_entry.id   AF-A0A084SWF6-F1
#
_cell.length_a   1.000
_cell.length_b   1.000
_cell.length_c   1.000
_cell.angle_alpha   90.00
_cell.angle_beta   90.00
_cell.angle_gamma   90.00
#
_symmetry.space_group_name_H-M   'P 1'
#
loop_
_entity.id
_entity.type
_entity.pdbx_description
1 polymer ?
#
loop_
_entity_poly.entity_id
_entity_poly.type
_entity_poly.pdbx_seq_one_letter_code
_entity_poly.pdbx_strand_id
1 'polypeptide(L)'
;MRSLVVSALLWALVPGATFAQEKEQAPAKPRTVKSVPSLARAPKLDGNLKDFPATLTVKPPASVDASASFTARAGWRKDTLFVGVEATDDQLQAKDLLTLTVFFPDAGTTASGHIFRFAFDGKRASPPESGTSRYAQELVEVGVKRKDNTLALEVAIPARALPRFPAEGPLTFDLCLTYEDVDAEGSTPPAVSNCKGGAMEGEALRLPDDFRKGLKLKPPQDVIGLEGQPDGWLGYGILHYPNWVEADEPLTPELLEVLVAPKTVDAASAGVNVPKTLLLPNGKTLLVVLSGESPYTANGTCDADKELRLGLYMVKGKTAQRVLEWPAATCALGRATSVVLDEEGALSIRYSNGPTINFAWSGDHFERTELGKR
;
A
#
# COMPACT_ATOMS: atom_id res chain seq x y z
N MET A 1 77.39 35.01 15.48
CA MET A 1 77.48 33.63 15.99
C MET A 1 76.34 33.40 16.99
N ARG A 2 75.69 32.23 16.89
CA ARG A 2 74.73 31.60 17.81
C ARG A 2 73.25 32.04 17.76
N SER A 3 72.53 31.23 16.98
CA SER A 3 71.21 30.58 17.18
C SER A 3 70.64 30.55 18.60
N LEU A 4 69.32 30.76 18.76
CA LEU A 4 68.33 29.84 19.35
C LEU A 4 66.95 30.51 19.62
N VAL A 5 65.91 29.65 19.62
CA VAL A 5 64.52 29.78 20.16
C VAL A 5 63.51 30.54 19.26
N VAL A 6 62.51 29.95 18.56
CA VAL A 6 61.44 28.93 18.78
C VAL A 6 60.04 29.57 19.03
N SER A 7 59.09 29.13 18.19
CA SER A 7 57.60 29.16 18.29
C SER A 7 56.89 30.51 18.07
N ALA A 8 55.77 30.61 17.36
CA ALA A 8 54.74 29.63 17.01
C ALA A 8 54.05 29.99 15.67
N LEU A 9 53.74 28.99 14.84
CA LEU A 9 52.77 29.08 13.75
C LEU A 9 51.49 28.36 14.19
N LEU A 10 50.44 29.14 14.48
CA LEU A 10 49.08 28.73 14.16
C LEU A 10 48.85 29.14 12.70
N TRP A 11 48.25 28.26 11.89
CA TRP A 11 47.02 28.56 11.14
C TRP A 11 46.54 27.33 10.35
N ALA A 12 45.25 27.05 10.56
CA ALA A 12 44.27 26.43 9.66
C ALA A 12 44.45 24.96 9.22
N LEU A 13 43.82 24.07 10.00
CA LEU A 13 43.23 22.82 9.53
C LEU A 13 41.84 23.11 8.94
N VAL A 14 41.64 22.82 7.65
CA VAL A 14 40.32 22.53 7.06
C VAL A 14 40.46 21.28 6.18
N PRO A 15 39.90 20.12 6.56
CA PRO A 15 39.79 18.99 5.65
C PRO A 15 38.68 19.25 4.64
N GLY A 16 39.00 19.16 3.35
CA GLY A 16 38.04 19.28 2.26
C GLY A 16 36.99 18.20 2.33
N ALA A 17 35.73 18.60 2.48
CA ALA A 17 34.58 17.74 2.24
C ALA A 17 34.48 17.48 0.73
N THR A 18 34.84 16.27 0.30
CA THR A 18 34.48 15.74 -1.01
C THR A 18 32.96 15.59 -1.05
N PHE A 19 32.28 16.57 -1.68
CA PHE A 19 30.92 16.38 -2.15
C PHE A 19 30.96 15.26 -3.21
N ALA A 20 30.50 14.06 -2.82
CA ALA A 20 30.08 13.06 -3.77
C ALA A 20 28.89 13.65 -4.52
N GLN A 21 29.12 14.07 -5.77
CA GLN A 21 28.04 14.30 -6.72
C GLN A 21 27.30 12.98 -6.88
N GLU A 22 26.16 12.88 -6.21
CA GLU A 22 25.08 11.97 -6.53
C GLU A 22 24.83 12.12 -8.03
N LYS A 23 25.18 11.08 -8.79
CA LYS A 23 24.93 11.04 -10.23
C LYS A 23 23.42 11.18 -10.40
N GLU A 24 23.03 12.37 -10.83
CA GLU A 24 21.70 12.68 -11.34
C GLU A 24 21.34 11.60 -12.36
N GLN A 25 20.50 10.67 -11.90
CA GLN A 25 20.12 9.49 -12.64
C GLN A 25 19.27 10.00 -13.80
N ALA A 26 19.83 9.94 -15.02
CA ALA A 26 19.11 10.31 -16.23
C ALA A 26 17.71 9.68 -16.21
N PRO A 27 16.64 10.43 -16.60
CA PRO A 27 15.28 9.92 -16.51
C PRO A 27 15.19 8.56 -17.19
N ALA A 28 14.86 7.55 -16.41
CA ALA A 28 14.77 6.18 -16.90
C ALA A 28 13.85 6.16 -18.13
N LYS A 29 14.32 5.57 -19.23
CA LYS A 29 13.47 5.38 -20.42
C LYS A 29 12.16 4.71 -19.98
N PRO A 30 10.99 5.17 -20.46
CA PRO A 30 9.72 4.52 -20.14
C PRO A 30 9.82 3.03 -20.48
N ARG A 31 9.54 2.16 -19.50
CA ARG A 31 9.54 0.71 -19.70
C ARG A 31 8.51 0.36 -20.78
N THR A 32 8.85 -0.55 -21.68
CA THR A 32 7.87 -1.07 -22.64
C THR A 32 6.73 -1.74 -21.87
N VAL A 33 5.49 -1.58 -22.34
CA VAL A 33 4.29 -2.07 -21.66
C VAL A 33 3.54 -3.04 -22.56
N LYS A 34 3.14 -4.19 -22.00
CA LYS A 34 2.38 -5.22 -22.69
C LYS A 34 0.98 -5.37 -22.09
N SER A 35 -0.04 -5.27 -22.92
CA SER A 35 -1.42 -5.41 -22.47
C SER A 35 -1.75 -6.85 -22.08
N VAL A 36 -2.42 -7.01 -20.93
CA VAL A 36 -2.98 -8.28 -20.50
C VAL A 36 -4.25 -8.55 -21.32
N PRO A 37 -4.35 -9.69 -22.02
CA PRO A 37 -5.50 -10.00 -22.86
C PRO A 37 -6.76 -10.27 -22.03
N SER A 38 -7.91 -9.85 -22.56
CA SER A 38 -9.22 -10.23 -21.99
C SER A 38 -9.55 -11.68 -22.32
N LEU A 39 -10.10 -12.42 -21.35
CA LEU A 39 -10.52 -13.80 -21.50
C LEU A 39 -12.03 -13.88 -21.76
N ALA A 40 -12.44 -14.66 -22.75
CA ALA A 40 -13.86 -14.87 -23.06
C ALA A 40 -14.62 -15.53 -21.90
N ARG A 41 -13.96 -16.46 -21.19
CA ARG A 41 -14.47 -17.16 -20.01
C ARG A 41 -13.43 -17.16 -18.90
N ALA A 42 -13.89 -17.24 -17.65
CA ALA A 42 -12.97 -17.47 -16.54
C ALA A 42 -12.36 -18.87 -16.67
N PRO A 43 -11.04 -19.04 -16.46
CA PRO A 43 -10.43 -20.35 -16.31
C PRO A 43 -11.08 -21.10 -15.14
N LYS A 44 -11.11 -22.43 -15.24
CA LYS A 44 -11.49 -23.27 -14.12
C LYS A 44 -10.24 -23.53 -13.30
N LEU A 45 -10.27 -23.22 -12.01
CA LEU A 45 -9.11 -23.34 -11.14
C LEU A 45 -8.93 -24.80 -10.68
N ASP A 46 -8.44 -25.67 -11.56
CA ASP A 46 -8.17 -27.08 -11.27
C ASP A 46 -6.73 -27.54 -11.58
N GLY A 47 -5.86 -26.57 -11.91
CA GLY A 47 -4.46 -26.79 -12.23
C GLY A 47 -4.24 -27.34 -13.64
N ASN A 48 -5.26 -27.28 -14.52
CA ASN A 48 -5.16 -27.70 -15.91
C ASN A 48 -4.99 -26.51 -16.86
N LEU A 49 -3.74 -26.09 -17.07
CA LEU A 49 -3.39 -24.95 -17.94
C LEU A 49 -3.77 -25.08 -19.42
N LYS A 50 -4.28 -26.24 -19.86
CA LYS A 50 -4.87 -26.40 -21.20
C LYS A 50 -6.12 -25.55 -21.38
N ASP A 51 -6.87 -25.33 -20.31
CA ASP A 51 -8.12 -24.56 -20.33
C ASP A 51 -7.89 -23.06 -20.11
N PHE A 52 -6.63 -22.64 -19.91
CA PHE A 52 -6.19 -21.26 -19.73
C PHE A 52 -5.82 -20.62 -21.09
N PRO A 53 -6.71 -19.84 -21.73
CA PRO A 53 -6.58 -19.47 -23.14
C PRO A 53 -5.73 -18.21 -23.38
N ALA A 54 -4.97 -17.76 -22.38
CA ALA A 54 -4.17 -16.54 -22.49
C ALA A 54 -2.93 -16.74 -23.37
N THR A 55 -2.66 -15.78 -24.23
CA THR A 55 -1.51 -15.77 -25.16
C THR A 55 -0.30 -15.02 -24.60
N LEU A 56 -0.52 -14.11 -23.66
CA LEU A 56 0.54 -13.38 -22.98
C LEU A 56 1.35 -14.34 -22.12
N THR A 57 2.63 -14.50 -22.46
CA THR A 57 3.57 -15.36 -21.75
C THR A 57 4.65 -14.52 -21.06
N VAL A 58 5.01 -14.89 -19.83
CA VAL A 58 6.06 -14.32 -19.00
C VAL A 58 7.01 -15.46 -18.62
N LYS A 59 8.31 -15.24 -18.76
CA LYS A 59 9.36 -16.24 -18.47
C LYS A 59 10.52 -15.57 -17.73
N PRO A 60 11.23 -16.30 -16.86
CA PRO A 60 12.48 -15.82 -16.30
C PRO A 60 13.55 -15.75 -17.41
N PRO A 61 14.60 -14.93 -17.23
CA PRO A 61 15.81 -15.02 -18.04
C PRO A 61 16.40 -16.44 -17.97
N ALA A 62 17.10 -16.85 -19.02
CA ALA A 62 17.80 -18.13 -18.99
C ALA A 62 18.90 -18.11 -17.92
N SER A 63 18.86 -19.08 -17.01
CA SER A 63 19.91 -19.34 -16.02
C SER A 63 20.54 -20.69 -16.32
N VAL A 64 21.87 -20.75 -16.38
CA VAL A 64 22.61 -21.99 -16.70
C VAL A 64 22.75 -22.88 -15.46
N ASP A 65 22.67 -22.28 -14.26
CA ASP A 65 22.90 -22.95 -12.98
C ASP A 65 21.58 -23.33 -12.27
N ALA A 66 20.42 -23.04 -12.87
CA ALA A 66 19.12 -23.39 -12.32
C ALA A 66 18.67 -24.77 -12.80
N SER A 67 18.32 -25.64 -11.86
CA SER A 67 17.62 -26.93 -12.07
C SER A 67 16.15 -26.74 -12.43
N ALA A 68 15.53 -25.68 -11.91
CA ALA A 68 14.13 -25.37 -12.15
C ALA A 68 13.91 -24.40 -13.34
N SER A 69 12.66 -24.34 -13.82
CA SER A 69 12.20 -23.33 -14.78
C SER A 69 10.70 -23.08 -14.62
N PHE A 70 10.21 -21.92 -15.09
CA PHE A 70 8.77 -21.70 -15.17
C PHE A 70 8.35 -20.95 -16.43
N THR A 71 7.10 -21.14 -16.82
CA THR A 71 6.39 -20.32 -17.80
C THR A 71 5.07 -19.88 -17.20
N ALA A 72 4.84 -18.57 -17.17
CA ALA A 72 3.59 -17.98 -16.70
C ALA A 72 2.78 -17.38 -17.86
N ARG A 73 1.47 -17.37 -17.71
CA ARG A 73 0.52 -16.71 -18.60
C ARG A 73 -0.41 -15.83 -17.79
N ALA A 74 -0.77 -14.66 -18.32
CA ALA A 74 -1.67 -13.74 -17.64
C ALA A 74 -2.84 -13.36 -18.55
N GLY A 75 -4.03 -13.26 -17.97
CA GLY A 75 -5.24 -12.81 -18.63
C GLY A 75 -6.19 -12.17 -17.62
N TRP A 76 -7.18 -11.42 -18.08
CA TRP A 76 -8.16 -10.81 -17.18
C TRP A 76 -9.59 -11.04 -17.67
N ARG A 77 -10.54 -11.04 -16.75
CA ARG A 77 -11.97 -11.03 -17.09
C ARG A 77 -12.74 -10.35 -15.97
N LYS A 78 -13.67 -9.45 -16.35
CA LYS A 78 -14.39 -8.59 -15.40
C LYS A 78 -13.38 -7.83 -14.52
N ASP A 79 -13.38 -8.11 -13.23
CA ASP A 79 -12.55 -7.54 -12.17
C ASP A 79 -11.52 -8.52 -11.62
N THR A 80 -11.21 -9.60 -12.34
CA THR A 80 -10.24 -10.62 -11.89
C THR A 80 -9.06 -10.73 -12.84
N LEU A 81 -7.85 -10.65 -12.27
CA LEU A 81 -6.60 -11.03 -12.92
C LEU A 81 -6.39 -12.54 -12.71
N PHE A 82 -6.14 -13.25 -13.80
CA PHE A 82 -5.83 -14.68 -13.78
C PHE A 82 -4.36 -14.88 -14.16
N VAL A 83 -3.67 -15.74 -13.43
CA VAL A 83 -2.28 -16.11 -13.69
C VAL A 83 -2.17 -17.64 -13.73
N GLY A 84 -1.75 -18.19 -14.86
CA GLY A 84 -1.46 -19.62 -15.02
C GLY A 84 0.03 -19.85 -15.04
N VAL A 85 0.56 -20.75 -14.23
CA VAL A 85 2.01 -20.99 -14.11
C VAL A 85 2.31 -22.48 -14.23
N GLU A 86 3.22 -22.83 -15.13
CA GLU A 86 3.81 -24.16 -15.23
C GLU A 86 5.26 -24.05 -14.78
N ALA A 87 5.59 -24.63 -13.62
CA ALA A 87 6.96 -24.76 -13.13
C ALA A 87 7.43 -26.21 -13.30
N THR A 88 8.67 -26.39 -13.73
CA THR A 88 9.32 -27.70 -13.80
C THR A 88 10.58 -27.67 -12.96
N ASP A 89 10.77 -28.74 -12.20
CA ASP A 89 11.83 -28.93 -11.23
C ASP A 89 12.45 -30.31 -11.49
N ASP A 90 13.70 -30.56 -11.12
CA ASP A 90 14.27 -31.91 -11.18
C ASP A 90 13.79 -32.77 -10.00
N GLN A 91 13.50 -32.16 -8.84
CA GLN A 91 12.96 -32.79 -7.66
C GLN A 91 11.85 -31.97 -6.99
N LEU A 92 10.62 -32.07 -7.48
CA LEU A 92 9.50 -31.38 -6.86
C LEU A 92 9.17 -31.90 -5.42
N GLN A 93 9.54 -31.12 -4.41
CA GLN A 93 9.40 -31.34 -2.96
C GLN A 93 8.33 -30.46 -2.31
N ALA A 94 8.03 -30.72 -1.03
CA ALA A 94 7.03 -29.97 -0.25
C ALA A 94 7.48 -28.59 0.20
N LYS A 95 8.80 -28.35 0.15
CA LYS A 95 9.40 -27.08 0.52
C LYS A 95 9.53 -26.13 -0.66
N ASP A 96 9.39 -26.63 -1.89
CA ASP A 96 9.41 -25.80 -3.07
C ASP A 96 8.27 -24.82 -3.06
N LEU A 97 8.57 -23.62 -3.56
CA LEU A 97 7.66 -22.52 -3.39
C LEU A 97 7.65 -21.59 -4.58
N LEU A 98 6.44 -21.38 -5.11
CA LEU A 98 6.19 -20.32 -6.06
C LEU A 98 5.67 -19.09 -5.31
N THR A 99 6.43 -18.00 -5.42
CA THR A 99 6.06 -16.68 -4.94
C THR A 99 5.64 -15.79 -6.10
N LEU A 100 4.40 -15.30 -6.05
CA LEU A 100 3.84 -14.34 -7.00
C LEU A 100 3.75 -12.98 -6.33
N THR A 101 4.34 -11.94 -6.91
CA THR A 101 4.24 -10.57 -6.43
C THR A 101 3.60 -9.68 -7.48
N VAL A 102 2.55 -8.95 -7.09
CA VAL A 102 1.92 -7.91 -7.90
C VAL A 102 2.32 -6.56 -7.31
N PHE A 103 2.69 -5.61 -8.15
CA PHE A 103 3.00 -4.24 -7.73
C PHE A 103 2.62 -3.22 -8.79
N PHE A 104 1.96 -2.13 -8.39
CA PHE A 104 1.61 -1.01 -9.27
C PHE A 104 2.57 0.16 -9.00
N PRO A 105 3.61 0.39 -9.82
CA PRO A 105 4.59 1.45 -9.58
C PRO A 105 3.96 2.86 -9.57
N ASP A 106 2.84 3.03 -10.27
CA ASP A 106 2.14 4.31 -10.41
C ASP A 106 1.08 4.55 -9.30
N ALA A 107 0.96 3.66 -8.31
CA ALA A 107 -0.06 3.74 -7.26
C ALA A 107 0.26 4.74 -6.11
N GLY A 108 1.34 5.51 -6.27
CA GLY A 108 1.82 6.48 -5.28
C GLY A 108 3.03 5.98 -4.51
N THR A 109 3.76 6.92 -3.89
CA THR A 109 5.04 6.66 -3.20
C THR A 109 4.94 5.78 -1.97
N THR A 110 3.74 5.62 -1.42
CA THR A 110 3.46 4.82 -0.22
C THR A 110 2.81 3.47 -0.54
N ALA A 111 2.56 3.17 -1.81
CA ALA A 111 1.97 1.90 -2.22
C ALA A 111 3.01 0.77 -2.14
N SER A 112 2.64 -0.36 -1.55
CA SER A 112 3.41 -1.59 -1.55
C SER A 112 2.78 -2.64 -2.46
N GLY A 113 3.58 -3.62 -2.89
CA GLY A 113 3.06 -4.78 -3.61
C GLY A 113 2.36 -5.77 -2.68
N HIS A 114 1.63 -6.71 -3.27
CA HIS A 114 1.14 -7.91 -2.58
C HIS A 114 1.94 -9.12 -3.04
N ILE A 115 2.27 -9.99 -2.10
CA ILE A 115 2.98 -11.24 -2.28
C ILE A 115 2.00 -12.36 -1.99
N PHE A 116 1.92 -13.36 -2.86
CA PHE A 116 1.13 -14.58 -2.67
C PHE A 116 2.05 -15.78 -2.86
N ARG A 117 1.98 -16.77 -1.97
CA ARG A 117 2.89 -17.92 -1.97
C ARG A 117 2.10 -19.22 -2.17
N PHE A 118 2.64 -20.14 -2.95
CA PHE A 118 2.00 -21.39 -3.30
C PHE A 118 3.02 -22.54 -3.33
N ALA A 119 2.63 -23.69 -2.82
CA ALA A 119 3.36 -24.95 -2.93
C ALA A 119 2.50 -25.98 -3.69
N PHE A 120 2.97 -27.22 -3.82
CA PHE A 120 2.25 -28.25 -4.60
C PHE A 120 0.85 -28.62 -4.08
N ASP A 121 0.57 -28.32 -2.81
CA ASP A 121 -0.69 -28.62 -2.10
C ASP A 121 -1.55 -27.37 -1.89
N GLY A 122 -1.15 -26.21 -2.43
CA GLY A 122 -1.96 -24.99 -2.44
C GLY A 122 -1.30 -23.77 -1.80
N LYS A 123 -2.14 -22.89 -1.24
CA LYS A 123 -1.71 -21.58 -0.70
C LYS A 123 -0.77 -21.74 0.50
N ARG A 124 0.14 -20.78 0.64
CA ARG A 124 0.96 -20.55 1.81
C ARG A 124 0.74 -19.13 2.31
N ALA A 125 0.94 -18.93 3.61
CA ALA A 125 0.90 -17.60 4.19
C ALA A 125 2.00 -16.72 3.58
N SER A 126 1.64 -15.50 3.29
CA SER A 126 2.59 -14.48 2.84
C SER A 126 3.43 -14.01 4.03
N PRO A 127 4.68 -13.56 3.82
CA PRO A 127 5.52 -13.15 4.92
C PRO A 127 4.91 -11.94 5.64
N PRO A 128 4.89 -11.88 6.98
CA PRO A 128 4.29 -10.77 7.73
C PRO A 128 4.82 -9.39 7.33
N GLU A 129 6.08 -9.31 6.95
CA GLU A 129 6.79 -8.11 6.52
C GLU A 129 6.45 -7.66 5.08
N SER A 130 5.74 -8.49 4.30
CA SER A 130 5.40 -8.16 2.90
C SER A 130 4.35 -7.07 2.74
N GLY A 131 3.60 -6.76 3.81
CA GLY A 131 2.44 -5.85 3.75
C GLY A 131 1.20 -6.45 3.11
N THR A 132 1.23 -7.72 2.67
CA THR A 132 0.05 -8.39 2.09
C THR A 132 -0.99 -8.66 3.16
N SER A 133 -2.14 -7.99 3.08
CA SER A 133 -3.19 -8.14 4.08
C SER A 133 -3.74 -9.57 4.11
N ARG A 134 -4.18 -10.02 5.29
CA ARG A 134 -4.86 -11.32 5.44
C ARG A 134 -6.10 -11.41 4.53
N TYR A 135 -6.85 -10.31 4.43
CA TYR A 135 -8.02 -10.20 3.56
C TYR A 135 -7.68 -10.51 2.10
N ALA A 136 -6.64 -9.89 1.54
CA ALA A 136 -6.21 -10.15 0.16
C ALA A 136 -5.81 -11.63 -0.05
N GLN A 137 -5.12 -12.24 0.91
CA GLN A 137 -4.71 -13.66 0.84
C GLN A 137 -5.90 -14.64 0.88
N GLU A 138 -6.94 -14.30 1.64
CA GLU A 138 -8.17 -15.11 1.73
C GLU A 138 -8.96 -15.06 0.42
N LEU A 139 -9.02 -13.90 -0.25
CA LEU A 139 -9.72 -13.70 -1.52
C LEU A 139 -9.08 -14.38 -2.73
N VAL A 140 -7.76 -14.62 -2.72
CA VAL A 140 -7.08 -15.27 -3.84
C VAL A 140 -7.45 -16.75 -3.88
N GLU A 141 -7.96 -17.21 -5.01
CA GLU A 141 -8.25 -18.63 -5.26
C GLU A 141 -7.13 -19.25 -6.10
N VAL A 142 -6.87 -20.54 -5.88
CA VAL A 142 -5.86 -21.28 -6.64
C VAL A 142 -6.30 -22.71 -6.93
N GLY A 143 -6.08 -23.17 -8.16
CA GLY A 143 -6.08 -24.56 -8.53
C GLY A 143 -4.65 -25.05 -8.70
N VAL A 144 -4.29 -26.16 -8.08
CA VAL A 144 -2.94 -26.73 -8.16
C VAL A 144 -3.00 -28.15 -8.67
N LYS A 145 -2.08 -28.49 -9.59
CA LYS A 145 -1.92 -29.84 -10.09
C LYS A 145 -0.44 -30.18 -10.22
N ARG A 146 -0.04 -31.21 -9.49
CA ARG A 146 1.26 -31.85 -9.66
C ARG A 146 1.16 -32.94 -10.72
N LYS A 147 2.15 -32.99 -11.61
CA LYS A 147 2.36 -34.11 -12.52
C LYS A 147 3.85 -34.37 -12.63
N ASP A 148 4.30 -35.51 -12.12
CA ASP A 148 5.71 -35.90 -12.11
C ASP A 148 6.55 -34.78 -11.43
N ASN A 149 7.40 -34.11 -12.22
CA ASN A 149 8.28 -33.04 -11.77
C ASN A 149 7.78 -31.64 -12.19
N THR A 150 6.53 -31.56 -12.65
CA THR A 150 5.88 -30.31 -13.05
C THR A 150 4.81 -29.93 -12.04
N LEU A 151 4.81 -28.66 -11.68
CA LEU A 151 3.78 -28.01 -10.89
C LEU A 151 3.00 -27.02 -11.77
N ALA A 152 1.70 -27.25 -11.91
CA ALA A 152 0.80 -26.34 -12.60
C ALA A 152 -0.11 -25.62 -11.60
N LEU A 153 -0.20 -24.29 -11.72
CA LEU A 153 -1.06 -23.45 -10.89
C LEU A 153 -1.94 -22.56 -11.75
N GLU A 154 -3.19 -22.38 -11.34
CA GLU A 154 -4.10 -21.37 -11.86
C GLU A 154 -4.56 -20.50 -10.70
N VAL A 155 -4.18 -19.22 -10.71
CA VAL A 155 -4.45 -18.26 -9.65
C VAL A 155 -5.47 -17.24 -10.14
N ALA A 156 -6.49 -16.97 -9.32
CA ALA A 156 -7.44 -15.89 -9.53
C ALA A 156 -7.24 -14.81 -8.45
N ILE A 157 -6.93 -13.59 -8.89
CA ILE A 157 -6.70 -12.43 -8.04
C ILE A 157 -7.80 -11.41 -8.36
N PRO A 158 -8.88 -11.36 -7.56
CA PRO A 158 -9.93 -10.35 -7.75
C PRO A 158 -9.38 -8.96 -7.45
N ALA A 159 -10.02 -7.91 -7.99
CA ALA A 159 -9.56 -6.53 -7.84
C ALA A 159 -9.41 -6.10 -6.37
N ARG A 160 -10.24 -6.64 -5.47
CA ARG A 160 -10.14 -6.42 -4.02
C ARG A 160 -8.91 -7.03 -3.35
N ALA A 161 -8.30 -8.03 -3.99
CA ALA A 161 -7.07 -8.64 -3.52
C ALA A 161 -5.82 -8.00 -4.14
N LEU A 162 -5.97 -7.12 -5.13
CA LEU A 162 -4.84 -6.39 -5.70
C LEU A 162 -4.27 -5.43 -4.65
N PRO A 163 -2.94 -5.19 -4.67
CA PRO A 163 -2.37 -4.08 -3.94
C PRO A 163 -2.95 -2.77 -4.44
N ARG A 164 -2.69 -1.69 -3.69
CA ARG A 164 -3.13 -0.35 -4.10
C ARG A 164 -2.76 -0.09 -5.55
N PHE A 165 -3.72 0.37 -6.34
CA PHE A 165 -3.56 0.64 -7.77
C PHE A 165 -4.07 2.03 -8.13
N PRO A 166 -3.62 2.63 -9.25
CA PRO A 166 -4.06 3.96 -9.67
C PRO A 166 -5.59 4.10 -9.80
N ALA A 167 -6.13 5.20 -9.26
CA ALA A 167 -7.56 5.51 -9.33
C ALA A 167 -8.03 5.85 -10.76
N GLU A 168 -7.10 6.33 -11.59
CA GLU A 168 -7.35 6.75 -12.97
C GLU A 168 -6.39 6.11 -13.97
N GLY A 169 -6.78 6.18 -15.25
CA GLY A 169 -5.99 5.63 -16.34
C GLY A 169 -5.88 4.11 -16.32
N PRO A 170 -4.94 3.57 -17.12
CA PRO A 170 -4.65 2.15 -17.16
C PRO A 170 -3.80 1.70 -15.98
N LEU A 171 -3.96 0.44 -15.59
CA LEU A 171 -3.21 -0.12 -14.47
C LEU A 171 -1.94 -0.81 -14.99
N THR A 172 -0.84 -0.08 -15.02
CA THR A 172 0.50 -0.65 -15.29
C THR A 172 1.01 -1.32 -14.03
N PHE A 173 1.49 -2.57 -14.14
CA PHE A 173 1.95 -3.36 -13.01
C PHE A 173 3.09 -4.30 -13.37
N ASP A 174 3.87 -4.64 -12.35
CA ASP A 174 4.88 -5.68 -12.39
C ASP A 174 4.27 -6.98 -11.84
N LEU A 175 4.41 -8.07 -12.61
CA LEU A 175 4.03 -9.43 -12.21
C LEU A 175 5.30 -10.26 -12.01
N CYS A 176 5.77 -10.29 -10.78
CA CYS A 176 6.93 -11.05 -10.40
C CYS A 176 6.56 -12.47 -10.01
N LEU A 177 7.33 -13.43 -10.49
CA LEU A 177 7.26 -14.83 -10.15
C LEU A 177 8.67 -15.28 -9.77
N THR A 178 8.78 -15.86 -8.59
CA THR A 178 10.03 -16.49 -8.12
C THR A 178 9.70 -17.91 -7.70
N TYR A 179 10.42 -18.87 -8.24
CA TYR A 179 10.33 -20.27 -7.87
C TYR A 179 11.58 -20.63 -7.05
N GLU A 180 11.36 -20.98 -5.78
CA GLU A 180 12.36 -21.43 -4.84
C GLU A 180 12.42 -22.96 -4.90
N ASP A 181 13.52 -23.48 -5.41
CA ASP A 181 13.85 -24.91 -5.45
C ASP A 181 14.52 -25.29 -4.12
N VAL A 182 13.87 -26.19 -3.38
CA VAL A 182 14.35 -26.66 -2.08
C VAL A 182 14.43 -28.18 -2.06
N ASP A 183 15.49 -28.66 -2.70
CA ASP A 183 15.97 -30.04 -2.62
C ASP A 183 16.13 -30.57 -1.18
N ALA A 184 16.00 -31.90 -1.05
CA ALA A 184 16.35 -32.59 0.18
C ALA A 184 17.88 -32.81 0.29
N GLU A 185 18.44 -32.47 1.45
CA GLU A 185 19.87 -32.62 1.84
C GLU A 185 20.89 -31.73 1.10
N GLY A 186 20.98 -30.47 1.55
CA GLY A 186 22.23 -29.68 1.48
C GLY A 186 22.45 -28.83 0.22
N SER A 187 21.67 -29.03 -0.85
CA SER A 187 21.57 -28.08 -1.96
C SER A 187 20.35 -27.18 -1.78
N THR A 188 20.53 -25.89 -2.09
CA THR A 188 19.44 -24.95 -2.36
C THR A 188 19.83 -24.26 -3.67
N PRO A 189 19.42 -24.83 -4.81
CA PRO A 189 19.73 -24.25 -6.11
C PRO A 189 19.27 -22.78 -6.19
N PRO A 190 19.90 -21.95 -7.05
CA PRO A 190 19.48 -20.56 -7.19
C PRO A 190 18.01 -20.46 -7.59
N ALA A 191 17.24 -19.65 -6.87
CA ALA A 191 15.84 -19.41 -7.20
C ALA A 191 15.71 -18.83 -8.62
N VAL A 192 14.70 -19.28 -9.34
CA VAL A 192 14.41 -18.82 -10.70
C VAL A 192 13.40 -17.69 -10.61
N SER A 193 13.75 -16.51 -11.10
CA SER A 193 12.90 -15.32 -11.03
C SER A 193 12.85 -14.56 -12.35
N ASN A 194 11.71 -13.98 -12.69
CA ASN A 194 11.61 -12.97 -13.75
C ASN A 194 11.78 -11.54 -13.21
N CYS A 195 12.27 -11.37 -11.98
CA CYS A 195 12.39 -10.07 -11.34
C CYS A 195 13.77 -9.78 -10.78
N LYS A 196 14.13 -8.50 -10.82
CA LYS A 196 15.39 -7.99 -10.30
C LYS A 196 15.17 -6.66 -9.62
N GLY A 197 15.68 -6.55 -8.40
CA GLY A 197 15.51 -5.35 -7.57
C GLY A 197 14.04 -5.03 -7.25
N GLY A 198 13.16 -6.04 -7.22
CA GLY A 198 11.73 -5.88 -6.91
C GLY A 198 10.83 -5.47 -8.08
N ALA A 199 11.38 -5.33 -9.29
CA ALA A 199 10.61 -5.05 -10.50
C ALA A 199 10.76 -6.18 -11.53
N MET A 200 9.78 -6.29 -12.41
CA MET A 200 9.82 -7.26 -13.50
C MET A 200 10.93 -6.91 -14.49
N GLU A 201 11.76 -7.89 -14.83
CA GLU A 201 12.73 -7.74 -15.90
C GLU A 201 12.01 -7.72 -17.25
N GLY A 202 12.31 -6.72 -18.07
CA GLY A 202 11.69 -6.55 -19.39
C GLY A 202 10.48 -5.61 -19.38
N GLU A 203 9.34 -6.07 -19.94
CA GLU A 203 8.18 -5.23 -20.25
C GLU A 203 7.12 -5.27 -19.14
N ALA A 204 6.74 -4.14 -18.56
CA ALA A 204 5.66 -4.10 -17.57
C ALA A 204 4.32 -4.57 -18.17
N LEU A 205 3.41 -5.08 -17.34
CA LEU A 205 2.08 -5.49 -17.78
C LEU A 205 1.07 -4.36 -17.61
N ARG A 206 -0.01 -4.38 -18.40
CA ARG A 206 -1.10 -3.40 -18.29
C ARG A 206 -2.47 -4.05 -18.34
N LEU A 207 -3.27 -3.80 -17.30
CA LEU A 207 -4.72 -4.02 -17.36
C LEU A 207 -5.38 -2.82 -18.06
N PRO A 208 -6.36 -3.05 -18.95
CA PRO A 208 -7.08 -1.97 -19.61
C PRO A 208 -8.02 -1.25 -18.65
N ASP A 209 -8.39 -0.02 -18.97
CA ASP A 209 -9.31 0.80 -18.19
C ASP A 209 -10.66 0.11 -17.94
N ASP A 210 -11.09 -0.79 -18.83
CA ASP A 210 -12.34 -1.55 -18.68
C ASP A 210 -12.34 -2.43 -17.43
N PHE A 211 -11.18 -2.94 -17.01
CA PHE A 211 -11.02 -3.66 -15.74
C PHE A 211 -11.44 -2.76 -14.57
N ARG A 212 -10.90 -1.53 -14.53
CA ARG A 212 -11.16 -0.55 -13.47
C ARG A 212 -12.58 0.01 -13.54
N LYS A 213 -13.07 0.36 -14.75
CA LYS A 213 -14.43 0.85 -14.96
C LYS A 213 -15.49 -0.19 -14.53
N GLY A 214 -15.16 -1.48 -14.63
CA GLY A 214 -15.98 -2.57 -14.13
C GLY A 214 -16.29 -2.51 -12.62
N LEU A 215 -15.42 -1.86 -11.83
CA LEU A 215 -15.58 -1.69 -10.38
C LEU A 215 -16.66 -0.66 -10.01
N LYS A 216 -17.03 0.23 -10.96
CA LYS A 216 -18.04 1.28 -10.79
C LYS A 216 -17.77 2.31 -9.68
N LEU A 217 -16.53 2.38 -9.20
CA LEU A 217 -16.07 3.36 -8.21
C LEU A 217 -15.99 4.76 -8.82
N LYS A 218 -16.30 5.77 -8.01
CA LYS A 218 -16.26 7.19 -8.42
C LYS A 218 -15.52 8.05 -7.38
N PRO A 219 -14.21 7.84 -7.21
CA PRO A 219 -13.45 8.62 -6.26
C PRO A 219 -13.33 10.09 -6.72
N PRO A 220 -13.19 11.05 -5.78
CA PRO A 220 -12.81 12.44 -6.07
C PRO A 220 -11.46 12.56 -6.80
N GLN A 221 -11.21 13.72 -7.42
CA GLN A 221 -9.99 13.96 -8.22
C GLN A 221 -8.68 13.92 -7.42
N ASP A 222 -8.73 14.20 -6.12
CA ASP A 222 -7.56 14.16 -5.23
C ASP A 222 -7.19 12.74 -4.77
N VAL A 223 -7.99 11.73 -5.13
CA VAL A 223 -7.68 10.31 -4.91
C VAL A 223 -6.85 9.79 -6.09
N ILE A 224 -5.61 9.41 -5.81
CA ILE A 224 -4.67 8.90 -6.82
C ILE A 224 -4.57 7.37 -6.79
N GLY A 225 -4.89 6.73 -5.67
CA GLY A 225 -4.78 5.28 -5.50
C GLY A 225 -6.01 4.68 -4.80
N LEU A 226 -6.35 3.45 -5.16
CA LEU A 226 -7.48 2.69 -4.63
C LEU A 226 -7.00 1.36 -4.05
N GLU A 227 -7.57 0.94 -2.93
CA GLU A 227 -7.25 -0.31 -2.24
C GLU A 227 -8.53 -0.97 -1.72
N GLY A 228 -8.68 -2.28 -1.93
CA GLY A 228 -9.85 -3.04 -1.46
C GLY A 228 -9.75 -3.43 0.01
N GLN A 229 -10.88 -3.40 0.72
CA GLN A 229 -11.02 -3.80 2.13
C GLN A 229 -12.24 -4.72 2.33
N PRO A 230 -12.33 -5.44 3.48
CA PRO A 230 -13.43 -6.36 3.78
C PRO A 230 -14.85 -5.83 3.55
N ASP A 231 -15.07 -4.53 3.75
CA ASP A 231 -16.39 -3.91 3.67
C ASP A 231 -16.44 -2.67 2.74
N GLY A 232 -15.47 -2.56 1.82
CA GLY A 232 -15.46 -1.47 0.85
C GLY A 232 -14.13 -1.20 0.19
N TRP A 233 -13.92 0.07 -0.15
CA TRP A 233 -12.75 0.59 -0.83
C TRP A 233 -12.20 1.82 -0.10
N LEU A 234 -10.88 1.90 -0.03
CA LEU A 234 -10.17 3.08 0.45
C LEU A 234 -9.51 3.79 -0.74
N GLY A 235 -9.63 5.11 -0.73
CA GLY A 235 -8.93 6.01 -1.63
C GLY A 235 -7.82 6.75 -0.89
N TYR A 236 -6.69 6.92 -1.56
CA TYR A 236 -5.50 7.58 -1.05
C TYR A 236 -5.10 8.73 -1.96
N GLY A 237 -4.70 9.84 -1.34
CA GLY A 237 -4.00 10.94 -2.00
C GLY A 237 -2.49 10.74 -1.94
N ILE A 238 -1.74 11.84 -1.82
CA ILE A 238 -0.27 11.83 -1.72
C ILE A 238 0.21 11.25 -0.38
N LEU A 239 -0.60 11.37 0.68
CA LEU A 239 -0.29 10.87 2.01
C LEU A 239 -0.70 9.40 2.18
N HIS A 240 -0.13 8.72 3.18
CA HIS A 240 -0.39 7.30 3.45
C HIS A 240 -1.74 7.00 4.11
N TYR A 241 -2.49 8.03 4.49
CA TYR A 241 -3.79 7.88 5.14
C TYR A 241 -4.94 7.99 4.11
N PRO A 242 -6.03 7.22 4.26
CA PRO A 242 -7.17 7.31 3.37
C PRO A 242 -7.80 8.72 3.38
N ASN A 243 -8.01 9.31 2.20
CA ASN A 243 -8.78 10.55 2.03
C ASN A 243 -10.20 10.30 1.54
N TRP A 244 -10.51 9.08 1.09
CA TRP A 244 -11.82 8.71 0.59
C TRP A 244 -12.18 7.27 0.96
N VAL A 245 -13.46 7.01 1.12
CA VAL A 245 -14.02 5.69 1.43
C VAL A 245 -15.27 5.49 0.59
N GLU A 246 -15.45 4.29 0.05
CA GLU A 246 -16.72 3.79 -0.48
C GLU A 246 -17.01 2.43 0.14
N ALA A 247 -17.96 2.37 1.06
CA ALA A 247 -18.37 1.15 1.72
C ALA A 247 -19.39 0.36 0.88
N ASP A 248 -19.46 -0.93 1.14
CA ASP A 248 -20.43 -1.82 0.49
C ASP A 248 -21.87 -1.52 0.93
N GLU A 249 -22.03 -0.95 2.13
CA GLU A 249 -23.29 -0.51 2.72
C GLU A 249 -23.23 0.95 3.19
N PRO A 250 -24.36 1.62 3.50
CA PRO A 250 -24.34 2.97 4.04
C PRO A 250 -23.44 3.08 5.27
N LEU A 251 -22.60 4.12 5.30
CA LEU A 251 -21.61 4.30 6.36
C LEU A 251 -22.28 4.64 7.70
N THR A 252 -21.94 3.85 8.72
CA THR A 252 -22.12 4.21 10.13
C THR A 252 -20.79 4.71 10.71
N PRO A 253 -20.79 5.37 11.88
CA PRO A 253 -19.55 5.72 12.58
C PRO A 253 -18.63 4.54 12.80
N GLU A 254 -19.17 3.41 13.25
CA GLU A 254 -18.41 2.20 13.56
C GLU A 254 -17.80 1.58 12.31
N LEU A 255 -18.56 1.53 11.21
CA LEU A 255 -18.07 1.00 9.93
C LEU A 255 -16.96 1.88 9.36
N LEU A 256 -17.13 3.21 9.39
CA LEU A 256 -16.11 4.13 8.93
C LEU A 256 -14.83 4.00 9.77
N GLU A 257 -14.97 3.92 11.10
CA GLU A 257 -13.85 3.78 12.03
C GLU A 257 -13.02 2.52 11.72
N VAL A 258 -13.68 1.37 11.54
CA VAL A 258 -13.00 0.11 11.20
C VAL A 258 -12.30 0.18 9.85
N LEU A 259 -12.92 0.83 8.84
CA LEU A 259 -12.35 0.96 7.50
C LEU A 259 -11.08 1.83 7.46
N VAL A 260 -11.08 2.98 8.13
CA VAL A 260 -9.96 3.95 8.02
C VAL A 260 -8.95 3.85 9.16
N ALA A 261 -9.31 3.21 10.28
CA ALA A 261 -8.50 3.08 11.47
C ALA A 261 -8.64 1.68 12.10
N PRO A 262 -8.11 0.61 11.47
CA PRO A 262 -8.28 -0.77 11.94
C PRO A 262 -7.71 -1.04 13.34
N LYS A 263 -6.86 -0.14 13.87
CA LYS A 263 -6.48 -0.06 15.28
C LYS A 263 -7.18 1.14 15.92
N THR A 264 -8.47 0.98 16.22
CA THR A 264 -9.31 2.03 16.78
C THR A 264 -8.79 2.52 18.12
N VAL A 265 -8.82 3.83 18.35
CA VAL A 265 -8.41 4.44 19.63
C VAL A 265 -9.60 5.12 20.27
N ASP A 266 -9.98 4.63 21.45
CA ASP A 266 -11.01 5.29 22.26
C ASP A 266 -10.48 6.62 22.84
N ALA A 267 -11.27 7.68 22.66
CA ALA A 267 -10.89 9.04 23.06
C ALA A 267 -10.62 9.15 24.56
N ALA A 268 -11.50 8.56 25.39
CA ALA A 268 -11.37 8.61 26.84
C ALA A 268 -10.12 7.86 27.32
N SER A 269 -9.86 6.70 26.73
CA SER A 269 -8.68 5.88 26.99
C SER A 269 -7.37 6.58 26.60
N ALA A 270 -7.39 7.42 25.57
CA ALA A 270 -6.25 8.26 25.17
C ALA A 270 -6.16 9.60 25.93
N GLY A 271 -7.15 9.92 26.77
CA GLY A 271 -7.23 11.19 27.49
C GLY A 271 -7.44 12.41 26.59
N VAL A 272 -8.04 12.22 25.41
CA VAL A 272 -8.43 13.31 24.51
C VAL A 272 -9.93 13.53 24.57
N ASN A 273 -10.37 14.77 24.37
CA ASN A 273 -11.79 15.13 24.37
C ASN A 273 -12.20 15.56 22.96
N VAL A 274 -12.48 14.56 22.14
CA VAL A 274 -12.85 14.69 20.73
C VAL A 274 -14.26 14.11 20.56
N PRO A 275 -15.23 14.87 20.00
CA PRO A 275 -16.57 14.36 19.76
C PRO A 275 -16.55 13.32 18.64
N LYS A 276 -17.47 12.35 18.67
CA LYS A 276 -17.62 11.37 17.57
C LYS A 276 -18.23 11.97 16.30
N THR A 277 -19.00 13.04 16.45
CA THR A 277 -19.73 13.69 15.35
C THR A 277 -19.71 15.20 15.51
N LEU A 278 -19.62 15.90 14.38
CA LEU A 278 -19.82 17.35 14.28
C LEU A 278 -20.90 17.63 13.22
N LEU A 279 -21.60 18.76 13.33
CA LEU A 279 -22.62 19.16 12.37
C LEU A 279 -22.20 20.47 11.70
N LEU A 280 -22.02 20.45 10.38
CA LEU A 280 -21.78 21.67 9.63
C LEU A 280 -23.03 22.57 9.64
N PRO A 281 -22.87 23.90 9.47
CA PRO A 281 -24.01 24.84 9.43
C PRO A 281 -25.06 24.51 8.37
N ASN A 282 -24.66 23.84 7.28
CA ASN A 282 -25.54 23.36 6.22
C ASN A 282 -26.26 22.03 6.56
N GLY A 283 -26.17 21.54 7.80
CA GLY A 283 -26.80 20.31 8.27
C GLY A 283 -26.08 19.02 7.87
N LYS A 284 -24.90 19.09 7.24
CA LYS A 284 -24.11 17.89 6.90
C LYS A 284 -23.37 17.36 8.13
N THR A 285 -23.46 16.06 8.35
CA THR A 285 -22.76 15.37 9.43
C THR A 285 -21.30 15.10 9.05
N LEU A 286 -20.40 15.45 9.96
CA LEU A 286 -19.01 15.02 9.96
C LEU A 286 -18.83 13.93 11.01
N LEU A 287 -18.16 12.85 10.64
CA LEU A 287 -17.73 11.82 11.57
C LEU A 287 -16.28 12.02 11.92
N VAL A 288 -15.94 11.78 13.18
CA VAL A 288 -14.58 11.92 13.68
C VAL A 288 -14.01 10.55 13.97
N VAL A 289 -12.85 10.27 13.40
CA VAL A 289 -12.13 9.01 13.61
C VAL A 289 -10.76 9.31 14.20
N LEU A 290 -10.43 8.63 15.29
CA LEU A 290 -9.09 8.67 15.88
C LEU A 290 -8.24 7.53 15.32
N SER A 291 -6.99 7.85 14.96
CA SER A 291 -6.03 6.89 14.41
C SER A 291 -4.61 7.20 14.87
N GLY A 292 -3.68 6.26 14.69
CA GLY A 292 -2.30 6.40 15.15
C GLY A 292 -2.10 5.87 16.57
N GLU A 293 -1.09 6.39 17.26
CA GLU A 293 -0.70 5.92 18.60
C GLU A 293 -0.60 7.09 19.57
N SER A 294 -1.08 6.92 20.80
CA SER A 294 -0.88 7.94 21.84
C SER A 294 0.63 8.17 22.07
N PRO A 295 1.11 9.42 22.00
CA PRO A 295 2.50 9.74 22.32
C PRO A 295 2.79 9.63 23.82
N TYR A 296 1.77 9.56 24.67
CA TYR A 296 1.95 9.53 26.11
C TYR A 296 1.88 8.10 26.65
N THR A 297 2.90 7.71 27.42
CA THR A 297 2.90 6.46 28.17
C THR A 297 2.06 6.58 29.45
N ALA A 298 1.77 5.44 30.09
CA ALA A 298 1.10 5.40 31.39
C ALA A 298 1.85 6.17 32.50
N ASN A 299 3.17 6.34 32.35
CA ASN A 299 4.02 7.06 33.31
C ASN A 299 4.14 8.56 33.00
N GLY A 300 3.41 9.06 32.01
CA GLY A 300 3.41 10.48 31.63
C GLY A 300 4.61 10.93 30.80
N THR A 301 5.54 10.03 30.45
CA THR A 301 6.58 10.32 29.46
C THR A 301 6.00 10.43 28.07
N CYS A 302 6.58 11.29 27.24
CA CYS A 302 6.12 11.53 25.87
C CYS A 302 7.14 11.00 24.86
N ASP A 303 6.66 10.19 23.92
CA ASP A 303 7.37 9.65 22.77
C ASP A 303 7.04 10.49 21.54
N ALA A 304 8.05 11.19 21.02
CA ALA A 304 7.89 12.12 19.91
C ALA A 304 7.72 11.43 18.55
N ASP A 305 8.05 10.12 18.47
CA ASP A 305 7.88 9.34 17.24
C ASP A 305 6.44 8.84 17.06
N LYS A 306 5.59 9.09 18.05
CA LYS A 306 4.18 8.72 18.05
C LYS A 306 3.29 9.96 17.95
N GLU A 307 2.17 9.79 17.27
CA GLU A 307 1.15 10.82 17.14
C GLU A 307 -0.22 10.16 17.08
N LEU A 308 -1.15 10.70 17.89
CA LEU A 308 -2.55 10.40 17.76
C LEU A 308 -3.18 11.45 16.86
N ARG A 309 -3.92 11.02 15.86
CA ARG A 309 -4.53 11.87 14.83
C ARG A 309 -6.04 11.80 14.90
N LEU A 310 -6.69 12.91 14.56
CA LEU A 310 -8.11 12.95 14.26
C LEU A 310 -8.31 13.19 12.77
N GLY A 311 -9.15 12.37 12.15
CA GLY A 311 -9.68 12.60 10.81
C GLY A 311 -11.14 13.01 10.89
N LEU A 312 -11.51 14.11 10.24
CA LEU A 312 -12.90 14.50 10.02
C LEU A 312 -13.34 14.04 8.64
N TYR A 313 -14.45 13.31 8.58
CA TYR A 313 -14.98 12.73 7.35
C TYR A 313 -16.39 13.23 7.11
N MET A 314 -16.62 13.86 5.96
CA MET A 314 -17.96 14.19 5.49
C MET A 314 -18.60 12.96 4.86
N VAL A 315 -19.71 12.49 5.42
CA VAL A 315 -20.39 11.27 4.99
C VAL A 315 -21.55 11.59 4.05
N LYS A 316 -21.69 10.79 2.99
CA LYS A 316 -22.81 10.84 2.06
C LYS A 316 -23.18 9.42 1.63
N GLY A 317 -24.18 8.84 2.30
CA GLY A 317 -24.65 7.48 2.03
C GLY A 317 -23.54 6.45 2.26
N LYS A 318 -23.05 5.83 1.18
CA LYS A 318 -21.97 4.82 1.22
C LYS A 318 -20.56 5.42 1.15
N THR A 319 -20.43 6.72 0.89
CA THR A 319 -19.12 7.36 0.68
C THR A 319 -18.76 8.31 1.81
N ALA A 320 -17.48 8.40 2.13
CA ALA A 320 -16.93 9.43 2.99
C ALA A 320 -15.70 10.08 2.35
N GLN A 321 -15.58 11.39 2.51
CA GLN A 321 -14.40 12.14 2.11
C GLN A 321 -13.80 12.80 3.34
N ARG A 322 -12.48 12.67 3.51
CA ARG A 322 -11.77 13.33 4.59
C ARG A 322 -11.64 14.81 4.28
N VAL A 323 -12.15 15.62 5.19
CA VAL A 323 -12.17 17.08 5.07
C VAL A 323 -11.17 17.77 5.99
N LEU A 324 -10.63 17.04 6.96
CA LEU A 324 -9.51 17.47 7.80
C LEU A 324 -8.76 16.24 8.31
N GLU A 325 -7.45 16.34 8.37
CA GLU A 325 -6.60 15.48 9.19
C GLU A 325 -5.74 16.38 10.05
N TRP A 326 -5.74 16.16 11.35
CA TRP A 326 -4.98 16.99 12.28
C TRP A 326 -4.54 16.18 13.52
N PRO A 327 -3.46 16.57 14.22
CA PRO A 327 -3.08 15.87 15.44
C PRO A 327 -4.13 16.00 16.54
N ALA A 328 -4.55 14.89 17.14
CA ALA A 328 -5.32 14.85 18.38
C ALA A 328 -4.41 14.88 19.61
N ALA A 329 -3.21 14.29 19.54
CA ALA A 329 -2.20 14.42 20.57
C ALA A 329 -0.77 14.31 19.99
N THR A 330 0.10 15.22 20.41
CA THR A 330 1.55 15.20 20.15
C THR A 330 2.30 15.70 21.39
N CYS A 331 3.60 15.40 21.51
CA CYS A 331 4.40 15.97 22.59
C CYS A 331 4.43 17.51 22.58
N ALA A 332 4.43 18.11 21.38
CA ALA A 332 4.49 19.56 21.22
C ALA A 332 3.16 20.24 21.61
N LEU A 333 2.05 19.75 21.07
CA LEU A 333 0.74 20.38 21.26
C LEU A 333 0.10 19.99 22.60
N GLY A 334 0.40 18.82 23.14
CA GLY A 334 -0.38 18.25 24.23
C GLY A 334 -1.47 17.33 23.71
N ARG A 335 -2.50 17.12 24.53
CA ARG A 335 -3.73 16.40 24.15
C ARG A 335 -4.82 17.40 23.75
N ALA A 336 -5.63 17.08 22.75
CA ALA A 336 -6.82 17.85 22.41
C ALA A 336 -7.81 17.79 23.58
N THR A 337 -8.07 18.94 24.21
CA THR A 337 -8.99 19.10 25.34
C THR A 337 -10.39 19.51 24.91
N SER A 338 -10.54 20.00 23.67
CA SER A 338 -11.83 20.26 23.05
C SER A 338 -11.69 20.41 21.54
N VAL A 339 -12.67 19.89 20.80
CA VAL A 339 -12.86 20.14 19.37
C VAL A 339 -14.28 20.67 19.19
N VAL A 340 -14.42 21.90 18.69
CA VAL A 340 -15.70 22.60 18.59
C VAL A 340 -15.84 23.17 17.19
N LEU A 341 -17.01 22.95 16.59
CA LEU A 341 -17.43 23.57 15.34
C LEU A 341 -18.57 24.55 15.68
N ASP A 342 -18.40 25.82 15.34
CA ASP A 342 -19.41 26.86 15.60
C ASP A 342 -20.44 26.98 14.46
N GLU A 343 -21.42 27.87 14.66
CA GLU A 343 -22.53 28.09 13.73
C GLU A 343 -22.08 28.77 12.43
N GLU A 344 -20.95 29.47 12.46
CA GLU A 344 -20.31 30.10 11.30
C GLU A 344 -19.45 29.12 10.49
N GLY A 345 -19.24 27.90 10.98
CA GLY A 345 -18.45 26.86 10.32
C GLY A 345 -16.94 26.97 10.58
N ALA A 346 -16.54 27.69 11.63
CA ALA A 346 -15.17 27.68 12.12
C ALA A 346 -14.96 26.53 13.12
N LEU A 347 -13.90 25.76 12.89
CA LEU A 347 -13.50 24.65 13.74
C LEU A 347 -12.34 25.10 14.62
N SER A 348 -12.46 24.88 15.93
CA SER A 348 -11.41 25.16 16.91
C SER A 348 -10.98 23.89 17.64
N ILE A 349 -9.67 23.65 17.69
CA ILE A 349 -9.06 22.55 18.47
C ILE A 349 -8.16 23.16 19.54
N ARG A 350 -8.52 22.96 20.81
CA ARG A 350 -7.72 23.42 21.96
C ARG A 350 -6.91 22.28 22.51
N TYR A 351 -5.65 22.55 22.87
CA TYR A 351 -4.77 21.56 23.45
C TYR A 351 -4.32 21.88 24.87
N SER A 352 -3.92 20.83 25.60
CA SER A 352 -3.49 20.91 26.99
C SER A 352 -2.23 21.76 27.21
N ASN A 353 -1.36 21.92 26.20
CA ASN A 353 -0.17 22.77 26.34
C ASN A 353 -0.46 24.26 26.04
N GLY A 354 -1.72 24.62 25.77
CA GLY A 354 -2.14 26.01 25.56
C GLY A 354 -2.56 26.39 24.13
N PRO A 355 -1.98 25.83 23.03
CA PRO A 355 -2.38 26.21 21.68
C PRO A 355 -3.87 25.96 21.41
N THR A 356 -4.47 26.89 20.67
CA THR A 356 -5.74 26.67 19.98
C THR A 356 -5.48 26.83 18.48
N ILE A 357 -5.88 25.84 17.69
CA ILE A 357 -5.75 25.85 16.25
C ILE A 357 -7.14 26.02 15.63
N ASN A 358 -7.26 27.00 14.74
CA ASN A 358 -8.52 27.37 14.12
C ASN A 358 -8.50 27.01 12.63
N PHE A 359 -9.66 26.62 12.12
CA PHE A 359 -9.89 26.30 10.72
C PHE A 359 -11.20 26.92 10.25
N ALA A 360 -11.27 27.27 8.98
CA ALA A 360 -12.48 27.71 8.31
C ALA A 360 -12.90 26.65 7.28
N TRP A 361 -14.20 26.46 7.16
CA TRP A 361 -14.78 25.63 6.12
C TRP A 361 -14.70 26.34 4.75
N SER A 362 -13.98 25.76 3.78
CA SER A 362 -13.84 26.31 2.42
C SER A 362 -14.97 25.89 1.47
N GLY A 363 -15.80 24.92 1.86
CA GLY A 363 -16.91 24.38 1.07
C GLY A 363 -16.83 22.86 0.87
N ASP A 364 -15.61 22.34 0.82
CA ASP A 364 -15.28 20.92 0.65
C ASP A 364 -14.25 20.41 1.66
N HIS A 365 -13.43 21.28 2.26
CA HIS A 365 -12.48 20.93 3.31
C HIS A 365 -12.33 22.04 4.38
N PHE A 366 -11.56 21.75 5.43
CA PHE A 366 -11.15 22.75 6.41
C PHE A 366 -9.76 23.29 6.08
N GLU A 367 -9.65 24.61 6.02
CA GLU A 367 -8.39 25.32 5.85
C GLU A 367 -7.99 25.99 7.15
N ARG A 368 -6.72 25.87 7.55
CA ARG A 368 -6.22 26.50 8.76
C ARG A 368 -6.24 28.04 8.60
N THR A 369 -6.86 28.75 9.54
CA THR A 369 -7.09 30.20 9.43
C THR A 369 -5.95 31.08 9.94
N GLU A 370 -4.87 30.52 10.51
CA GLU A 370 -3.73 31.31 11.00
C GLU A 370 -2.33 30.72 10.74
N LEU A 371 -1.49 31.53 10.09
CA LEU A 371 -0.04 31.61 10.24
C LEU A 371 0.30 32.93 10.97
N GLY A 372 0.69 32.87 12.24
CA GLY A 372 1.27 34.01 12.97
C GLY A 372 1.27 33.76 14.49
N LYS A 373 2.35 33.89 15.26
CA LYS A 373 3.69 34.45 15.08
C LYS A 373 4.75 33.46 15.62
N ARG A 374 5.96 33.52 15.07
CA ARG A 374 7.17 32.94 15.68
C ARG A 374 7.42 33.53 17.06
#